data_AF-A0A8B3L7N6-F1
#
_entry.id   AF-A0A8B3L7N6-F1
#
_cell.length_a   1.000
_cell.length_b   1.000
_cell.length_c   1.000
_cell.angle_alpha   90.00
_cell.angle_beta   90.00
_cell.angle_gamma   90.00
#
_symmetry.space_group_name_H-M   'P 1'
#
loop_
_entity.id
_entity.type
_entity.pdbx_description
1 polymer ?
#
loop_
_entity_poly.entity_id
_entity_poly.type
_entity_poly.pdbx_seq_one_letter_code
_entity_poly.pdbx_strand_id
1 'polypeptide(L)'
;VLTKCLAHWAGSVLPLVIAAPLLGLFMNMEPLGIGATAFTLLVGTPAITFIGAAGAAVAVALPRGGLLISVLVLPLTIPVLIFGVSASYGAVADPAPFLQPFLILAALTLFLAVVGPLAAALALRHGTD
;
A
#
# COMPACT_ATOMS: atom_id res chain seq x y z
N VAL A 1 -8.56 -11.28 10.17
CA VAL A 1 -8.44 -10.21 9.16
C VAL A 1 -7.08 -10.21 8.48
N LEU A 2 -5.97 -10.14 9.23
CA LEU A 2 -4.60 -10.11 8.69
C LEU A 2 -4.33 -11.21 7.64
N THR A 3 -4.61 -12.48 7.93
CA THR A 3 -4.42 -13.60 6.98
C THR A 3 -5.20 -13.41 5.67
N LYS A 4 -6.43 -12.90 5.75
CA LYS A 4 -7.26 -12.59 4.57
C LYS A 4 -6.65 -11.43 3.76
N CYS A 5 -6.15 -10.39 4.42
CA CYS A 5 -5.46 -9.28 3.77
C CYS A 5 -4.21 -9.77 3.03
N LEU A 6 -3.40 -10.62 3.67
CA LEU A 6 -2.20 -11.19 3.05
C LEU A 6 -2.56 -12.09 1.86
N ALA A 7 -3.59 -12.93 1.98
CA ALA A 7 -4.07 -13.75 0.87
C ALA A 7 -4.58 -12.90 -0.30
N HIS A 8 -5.32 -11.82 -0.01
CA HIS A 8 -5.79 -10.89 -1.03
C HIS A 8 -4.64 -10.15 -1.71
N TRP A 9 -3.69 -9.62 -0.94
CA TRP A 9 -2.50 -8.98 -1.48
C TRP A 9 -1.67 -9.93 -2.35
N ALA A 10 -1.43 -11.16 -1.87
CA ALA A 10 -0.68 -12.17 -2.61
C ALA A 10 -1.39 -12.62 -3.90
N GLY A 11 -2.73 -12.68 -3.89
CA GLY A 11 -3.51 -13.08 -5.06
C GLY A 11 -3.72 -11.97 -6.09
N SER A 12 -3.83 -10.71 -5.65
CA SER A 12 -4.21 -9.59 -6.53
C SER A 12 -3.07 -8.64 -6.85
N VAL A 13 -2.16 -8.40 -5.91
CA VAL A 13 -1.14 -7.35 -6.02
C VAL A 13 0.23 -7.92 -6.31
N LEU A 14 0.63 -9.00 -5.64
CA LEU A 14 1.93 -9.63 -5.87
C LEU A 14 2.18 -10.00 -7.36
N PRO A 15 1.20 -10.51 -8.13
CA PRO A 15 1.38 -10.72 -9.56
C PRO A 15 1.70 -9.43 -10.33
N LEU A 16 1.09 -8.31 -9.93
CA LEU A 16 1.37 -6.99 -10.52
C LEU A 16 2.78 -6.50 -10.15
N VAL A 17 3.23 -6.73 -8.92
CA VAL A 17 4.62 -6.42 -8.49
C VAL A 17 5.63 -7.22 -9.31
N ILE A 18 5.34 -8.51 -9.56
CA ILE A 18 6.19 -9.39 -10.39
C ILE A 18 6.17 -8.94 -11.86
N ALA A 19 5.06 -8.41 -12.36
CA ALA A 19 4.97 -7.87 -13.72
C ALA A 19 5.63 -6.48 -13.87
N ALA A 20 5.82 -5.74 -12.77
CA ALA A 20 6.34 -4.37 -12.81
C ALA A 20 7.73 -4.24 -13.49
N PRO A 21 8.70 -5.15 -13.29
CA PRO A 21 9.96 -5.11 -14.03
C PRO A 21 9.79 -5.18 -15.55
N LEU A 22 8.87 -6.03 -16.03
CA LEU A 22 8.57 -6.15 -17.45
C LEU A 22 7.96 -4.85 -18.01
N LEU A 23 7.06 -4.22 -17.25
CA LEU A 23 6.49 -2.92 -17.61
C LEU A 23 7.56 -1.81 -17.62
N GLY A 24 8.52 -1.87 -16.70
CA GLY A 24 9.66 -0.94 -16.64
C GLY A 24 10.54 -1.01 -17.89
N LEU A 25 10.72 -2.20 -18.47
CA LEU A 25 11.42 -2.36 -19.75
C LEU A 25 10.66 -1.68 -20.91
N PHE A 26 9.33 -1.83 -20.97
CA PHE A 26 8.51 -1.14 -21.98
C PHE A 26 8.52 0.38 -21.84
N MET A 27 8.72 0.89 -20.62
CA MET A 27 8.88 2.31 -20.33
C MET A 27 10.31 2.83 -20.53
N ASN A 28 11.22 1.99 -21.06
CA ASN A 28 12.63 2.32 -21.28
C ASN A 28 13.33 2.86 -20.01
N MET A 29 12.98 2.29 -18.85
CA MET A 29 13.57 2.68 -17.56
C MET A 29 14.96 2.06 -17.38
N GLU A 30 15.84 2.77 -16.68
CA GLU A 30 17.14 2.24 -16.30
C GLU A 30 17.00 1.05 -15.30
N PRO A 31 17.85 0.01 -15.38
CA PRO A 31 17.69 -1.20 -14.56
C PRO A 31 17.60 -0.94 -13.04
N LEU A 32 18.34 0.06 -12.55
CA LEU A 32 18.31 0.47 -11.15
C LEU A 32 16.93 1.04 -10.76
N GLY A 33 16.36 1.91 -11.60
CA GLY A 33 15.02 2.48 -11.40
C GLY A 33 13.92 1.42 -11.47
N ILE A 34 14.08 0.42 -12.34
CA ILE A 34 13.18 -0.74 -12.41
C ILE A 34 13.20 -1.52 -11.09
N GLY A 35 14.39 -1.86 -10.60
CA GLY A 35 14.58 -2.59 -9.35
C GLY A 35 14.02 -1.82 -8.15
N ALA A 36 14.30 -0.52 -8.05
CA ALA A 36 13.78 0.34 -7.00
C ALA A 36 12.25 0.39 -7.02
N THR A 37 11.64 0.56 -8.20
CA THR A 37 10.18 0.61 -8.35
C THR A 37 9.52 -0.71 -7.95
N ALA A 38 10.07 -1.84 -8.40
CA ALA A 38 9.56 -3.16 -7.99
C ALA A 38 9.67 -3.35 -6.47
N PHE A 39 10.76 -2.89 -5.86
CA PHE A 39 10.98 -3.04 -4.42
C PHE A 39 10.06 -2.13 -3.59
N THR A 40 9.86 -0.87 -3.99
CA THR A 40 8.89 0.01 -3.31
C THR A 40 7.46 -0.47 -3.48
N LEU A 41 7.12 -1.09 -4.61
CA LEU A 41 5.80 -1.69 -4.81
C LEU A 41 5.62 -2.90 -3.88
N LEU A 42 6.62 -3.78 -3.80
CA LEU A 42 6.58 -4.94 -2.91
C LEU A 42 6.37 -4.53 -1.45
N VAL A 43 7.06 -3.48 -1.00
CA VAL A 43 7.03 -3.04 0.40
C VAL A 43 5.85 -2.12 0.71
N GLY A 44 5.46 -1.24 -0.21
CA GLY A 44 4.40 -0.24 0.01
C GLY A 44 2.99 -0.76 -0.21
N THR A 45 2.79 -1.63 -1.20
CA THR A 45 1.43 -2.09 -1.55
C THR A 45 0.70 -2.92 -0.47
N PRO A 46 1.37 -3.71 0.41
CA PRO A 46 0.69 -4.33 1.55
C PRO A 46 0.01 -3.28 2.45
N ALA A 47 0.61 -2.10 2.61
CA ALA A 47 0.01 -1.02 3.37
C ALA A 47 -1.35 -0.62 2.76
N ILE A 48 -1.40 -0.41 1.44
CA ILE A 48 -2.64 -0.06 0.74
C ILE A 48 -3.72 -1.13 0.96
N THR A 49 -3.35 -2.41 0.96
CA THR A 49 -4.29 -3.50 1.28
C THR A 49 -4.85 -3.41 2.70
N PHE A 50 -4.02 -3.06 3.70
CA PHE A 50 -4.48 -2.90 5.09
C PHE A 50 -5.39 -1.67 5.27
N ILE A 51 -5.10 -0.55 4.60
CA ILE A 51 -6.00 0.62 4.57
C ILE A 51 -7.34 0.23 3.94
N GLY A 52 -7.30 -0.43 2.78
CA GLY A 52 -8.51 -0.85 2.06
C GLY A 52 -9.37 -1.80 2.89
N ALA A 53 -8.74 -2.72 3.64
CA ALA A 53 -9.45 -3.62 4.55
C ALA A 53 -10.17 -2.88 5.69
N ALA A 54 -9.53 -1.86 6.29
CA ALA A 54 -10.16 -1.01 7.29
C ALA A 54 -11.31 -0.18 6.70
N GLY A 55 -11.11 0.42 5.53
CA GLY A 55 -12.17 1.17 4.83
C GLY A 55 -13.38 0.29 4.48
N ALA A 56 -13.14 -0.93 3.97
CA ALA A 56 -14.20 -1.88 3.65
C ALA A 56 -14.98 -2.33 4.90
N ALA A 57 -14.30 -2.55 6.02
CA ALA A 57 -14.95 -2.90 7.28
C ALA A 57 -15.87 -1.79 7.80
N VAL A 58 -15.43 -0.53 7.76
CA VAL A 58 -16.24 0.63 8.15
C VAL A 58 -17.43 0.82 7.21
N ALA A 59 -17.25 0.56 5.91
CA ALA A 59 -18.33 0.68 4.94
C ALA A 59 -19.49 -0.28 5.16
N VAL A 60 -19.21 -1.49 5.63
CA VAL A 60 -20.25 -2.47 5.96
C VAL A 60 -21.07 -2.02 7.18
N ALA A 61 -20.47 -1.25 8.09
CA ALA A 61 -21.11 -0.80 9.33
C ALA A 61 -21.99 0.46 9.17
N LEU A 62 -21.92 1.20 8.05
CA LEU A 62 -22.61 2.49 7.91
C LEU A 62 -23.54 2.58 6.67
N PRO A 63 -24.68 3.30 6.75
CA PRO A 63 -25.65 3.45 5.64
C PRO A 63 -25.14 4.15 4.36
N ARG A 64 -23.89 4.61 4.33
CA ARG A 64 -23.24 5.30 3.20
C ARG A 64 -21.81 4.80 2.97
N GLY A 65 -21.59 3.49 3.13
CA GLY A 65 -20.27 2.88 3.14
C GLY A 65 -19.37 3.19 1.94
N GLY A 66 -19.94 3.32 0.74
CA GLY A 66 -19.17 3.64 -0.48
C GLY A 66 -18.50 5.02 -0.44
N LEU A 67 -19.17 6.03 0.12
CA LEU A 67 -18.59 7.38 0.27
C LEU A 67 -17.49 7.39 1.32
N LEU A 68 -17.70 6.66 2.43
CA LEU A 68 -16.76 6.56 3.55
C LEU A 68 -15.47 5.85 3.16
N ILE A 69 -15.54 4.84 2.30
CA ILE A 69 -14.34 4.21 1.72
C ILE A 69 -13.47 5.27 1.05
N SER A 70 -14.02 6.07 0.13
CA SER A 70 -13.21 7.06 -0.58
C SER A 70 -12.65 8.15 0.36
N VAL A 71 -13.50 8.69 1.24
CA VAL A 71 -13.10 9.76 2.17
C VAL A 71 -12.02 9.30 3.16
N LEU A 72 -12.04 8.04 3.60
CA LEU A 72 -11.06 7.51 4.55
C LEU A 72 -9.81 6.93 3.86
N VAL A 73 -9.99 6.11 2.82
CA VAL A 73 -8.91 5.37 2.15
C VAL A 73 -7.98 6.31 1.39
N LEU A 74 -8.54 7.27 0.65
CA LEU A 74 -7.76 8.15 -0.20
C LEU A 74 -6.68 8.92 0.61
N PRO A 75 -7.01 9.69 1.67
CA PRO A 75 -6.00 10.44 2.42
C PRO A 75 -4.98 9.53 3.12
N LEU A 76 -5.38 8.36 3.61
CA LEU A 76 -4.46 7.41 4.25
C LEU A 76 -3.52 6.73 3.25
N THR A 77 -3.92 6.61 1.98
CA THR A 77 -3.09 6.01 0.92
C THR A 77 -2.04 7.00 0.42
N ILE A 78 -2.32 8.31 0.48
CA ILE A 78 -1.40 9.35 -0.02
C ILE A 78 0.01 9.25 0.60
N PRO A 79 0.22 9.13 1.93
CA PRO A 79 1.55 8.98 2.50
C PRO A 79 2.33 7.79 1.94
N VAL A 80 1.67 6.65 1.76
CA VAL A 80 2.29 5.45 1.17
C VAL A 80 2.75 5.71 -0.25
N LEU A 81 1.91 6.40 -1.05
CA LEU A 81 2.26 6.77 -2.43
C LEU A 81 3.40 7.79 -2.48
N ILE A 82 3.37 8.82 -1.62
CA ILE A 82 4.41 9.85 -1.56
C ILE A 82 5.77 9.21 -1.31
N PHE A 83 5.90 8.40 -0.25
CA PHE A 83 7.18 7.80 0.10
C PHE A 83 7.59 6.69 -0.85
N GLY A 84 6.64 5.94 -1.42
CA GLY A 84 6.91 4.95 -2.46
C GLY A 84 7.49 5.57 -3.72
N VAL A 85 6.84 6.60 -4.27
CA VAL A 85 7.32 7.31 -5.47
C VAL A 85 8.63 8.04 -5.19
N SER A 86 8.74 8.71 -4.03
CA SER A 86 9.97 9.41 -3.64
C SER A 86 11.16 8.47 -3.52
N ALA A 87 10.98 7.26 -2.99
CA ALA A 87 12.04 6.26 -2.92
C ALA A 87 12.43 5.78 -4.33
N SER A 88 11.48 5.41 -5.18
CA SER A 88 11.77 4.99 -6.56
C SER A 88 12.54 6.05 -7.35
N TYR A 89 12.14 7.31 -7.20
CA TYR A 89 12.81 8.44 -7.85
C TYR A 89 14.22 8.68 -7.28
N GLY A 90 14.37 8.62 -5.94
CA GLY A 90 15.65 8.75 -5.26
C GLY A 90 16.65 7.62 -5.54
N ALA A 91 16.24 6.58 -6.27
CA ALA A 91 17.17 5.56 -6.74
C ALA A 91 17.97 6.03 -7.97
N VAL A 92 17.38 6.85 -8.84
CA VAL A 92 17.95 7.24 -10.14
C VAL A 92 18.33 8.71 -10.23
N ALA A 93 17.75 9.56 -9.39
CA ALA A 93 18.03 11.00 -9.40
C ALA A 93 19.13 11.33 -8.38
N ASP A 94 20.31 11.74 -8.86
CA ASP A 94 21.38 12.28 -8.02
C ASP A 94 21.09 13.79 -7.76
N PRO A 95 21.14 14.31 -6.51
CA PRO A 95 21.59 13.71 -5.26
C PRO A 95 20.45 13.22 -4.33
N ALA A 96 19.30 12.86 -4.89
CA ALA A 96 18.15 12.47 -4.09
C ALA A 96 18.41 11.13 -3.37
N PRO A 97 18.07 11.01 -2.07
CA PRO A 97 18.34 9.79 -1.33
C PRO A 97 17.22 8.73 -1.50
N PHE A 98 17.59 7.50 -1.81
CA PHE A 98 16.68 6.34 -1.81
C PHE A 98 16.26 5.91 -0.38
N LEU A 99 17.23 5.84 0.54
CA LEU A 99 17.08 5.09 1.80
C LEU A 99 16.05 5.73 2.74
N GLN A 100 16.10 7.05 2.93
CA GLN A 100 15.25 7.79 3.86
C GLN A 100 13.74 7.64 3.54
N PRO A 101 13.26 7.94 2.32
CA PRO A 101 11.85 7.74 1.98
C PRO A 101 11.47 6.25 2.02
N PHE A 102 12.37 5.34 1.64
CA PHE A 102 12.13 3.91 1.69
C PHE A 102 11.92 3.39 3.12
N LEU A 103 12.71 3.86 4.09
CA LEU A 103 12.56 3.49 5.50
C LEU A 103 11.23 4.00 6.08
N ILE A 104 10.78 5.19 5.68
CA ILE A 104 9.46 5.69 6.07
C ILE A 104 8.35 4.85 5.46
N LEU A 105 8.47 4.47 4.18
CA LEU A 105 7.53 3.55 3.54
C LEU A 105 7.42 2.22 4.30
N ALA A 106 8.56 1.62 4.66
CA ALA A 106 8.59 0.38 5.43
C ALA A 106 7.96 0.55 6.82
N ALA A 107 8.25 1.66 7.51
CA ALA A 107 7.67 1.99 8.80
C ALA A 107 6.13 2.14 8.71
N LEU A 108 5.63 2.82 7.68
CA LEU A 108 4.20 2.94 7.40
C LEU A 108 3.55 1.58 7.16
N THR A 109 4.17 0.71 6.35
CA THR A 109 3.67 -0.63 6.09
C THR A 109 3.60 -1.46 7.38
N LEU A 110 4.65 -1.44 8.20
CA LEU A 110 4.67 -2.18 9.47
C LEU A 110 3.65 -1.64 10.48
N PHE A 111 3.56 -0.32 10.63
CA PHE A 111 2.57 0.32 11.49
C PHE A 111 1.15 -0.10 11.09
N LEU A 112 0.86 -0.06 9.80
CA LEU A 112 -0.46 -0.37 9.29
C LEU A 112 -0.76 -1.88 9.23
N ALA A 113 0.26 -2.73 9.15
CA ALA A 113 0.11 -4.18 9.31
C ALA A 113 -0.47 -4.55 10.68
N VAL A 114 -0.26 -3.70 11.69
CA VAL A 114 -0.86 -3.84 13.02
C VAL A 114 -2.18 -3.08 13.09
N VAL A 115 -2.16 -1.77 12.82
CA VAL A 115 -3.32 -0.89 13.04
C VAL A 115 -4.47 -1.19 12.07
N GLY A 116 -4.19 -1.48 10.79
CA GLY A 116 -5.21 -1.73 9.78
C GLY A 116 -6.09 -2.94 10.11
N PRO A 117 -5.53 -4.14 10.33
CA PRO A 117 -6.30 -5.32 10.70
C PRO A 117 -7.04 -5.17 12.04
N LEU A 118 -6.47 -4.45 13.01
CA LEU A 118 -7.15 -4.16 14.28
C LEU A 118 -8.35 -3.25 14.07
N ALA A 119 -8.18 -2.14 13.36
CA ALA A 119 -9.27 -1.21 13.04
C ALA A 119 -10.40 -1.91 12.26
N ALA A 120 -10.05 -2.74 11.27
CA ALA A 120 -11.01 -3.54 10.53
C ALA A 120 -11.77 -4.53 11.41
N ALA A 121 -11.07 -5.22 12.33
CA ALA A 121 -11.71 -6.18 13.24
C ALA A 121 -12.68 -5.48 14.21
N LEU A 122 -12.30 -4.31 14.75
CA LEU A 122 -13.17 -3.51 15.62
C LEU A 122 -14.41 -3.00 14.87
N ALA A 123 -14.23 -2.45 13.67
CA ALA A 123 -15.33 -1.95 12.86
C ALA A 123 -16.34 -3.05 12.49
N LEU A 124 -15.87 -4.24 12.12
CA LEU A 124 -16.75 -5.38 11.84
C LEU A 124 -17.52 -5.83 13.09
N ARG A 125 -16.85 -5.90 14.25
CA ARG A 125 -17.47 -6.37 15.49
C ARG A 125 -18.55 -5.43 16.00
N HIS A 126 -18.36 -4.12 15.86
CA HIS A 126 -19.34 -3.11 16.29
C HIS A 126 -20.40 -2.78 15.23
N GLY A 127 -20.17 -3.13 13.96
CA GLY A 127 -21.16 -2.96 12.89
C GLY A 127 -22.17 -4.10 12.77
N THR A 128 -21.95 -5.22 13.47
CA THR A 128 -22.88 -6.35 13.54
C THR A 128 -23.83 -6.31 14.73
N ASP A 129 -23.63 -5.36 15.66
CA ASP A 129 -24.53 -5.05 16.78
C ASP A 129 -25.52 -3.95 16.39
#